data_AF-B0X3X3-F1
#
_entry.id   AF-B0X3X3-F1
#
_cell.length_a   1.000
_cell.length_b   1.000
_cell.length_c   1.000
_cell.angle_alpha   90.00
_cell.angle_beta   90.00
_cell.angle_gamma   90.00
#
_symmetry.space_group_name_H-M   'P 1'
#
loop_
_entity.id
_entity.type
_entity.pdbx_description
1 polymer ?
#
loop_
_entity_poly.entity_id
_entity_poly.type
_entity_poly.pdbx_seq_one_letter_code
_entity_poly.pdbx_strand_id
1 'polypeptide(L)'
;MSGSIIRPIIANITSIVFMLLTLIIYLCIPELRNVHGKCFICYVFSMLCSYTLLVFTKLDYKLYYCYYYQYFWIMAGFFWLNVLCFDIFWTFSSGVVKRDERKRFLKYSLYAWGCPMILLGLIVLIENTSFVPEDFRPQIAADHCYFGGLTAAAIYLYSLMTVLVLVNISFFVMTAIRILRVQRATDVALQHGSRRHSSVEDRYRIHLYLRLFVVMGVSWIFEVASFIACPEGSCNDTAMLLYYVLPVSVLMLAGFSLLVKTKLRINQFARQPQDTIRTDTKLDHERFFLTVLISVVLALSFALNVLSWAFPDNHVLYFLSSVSFYVVGVVIFFLFICNRHVDQWCGRSR
;
A
#
# COMPACT_ATOMS: atom_id res chain seq x y z
N MET A 1 -27.88 -16.75 1.30
CA MET A 1 -26.98 -15.86 0.53
C MET A 1 -26.12 -16.72 -0.39
N SER A 2 -26.05 -16.40 -1.68
CA SER A 2 -25.18 -17.11 -2.63
C SER A 2 -23.71 -16.99 -2.22
N GLY A 3 -22.91 -18.03 -2.48
CA GLY A 3 -21.46 -18.02 -2.23
C GLY A 3 -20.72 -16.86 -2.92
N SER A 4 -21.30 -16.25 -3.97
CA SER A 4 -20.74 -15.05 -4.63
C SER A 4 -20.76 -13.78 -3.77
N ILE A 5 -21.68 -13.65 -2.81
CA ILE A 5 -21.81 -12.45 -1.96
C ILE A 5 -21.02 -12.63 -0.64
N ILE A 6 -20.97 -13.85 -0.10
CA ILE A 6 -20.32 -14.13 1.19
C ILE A 6 -18.81 -13.91 1.12
N ARG A 7 -18.18 -14.36 0.04
CA ARG A 7 -16.73 -14.24 -0.19
C ARG A 7 -16.20 -12.81 -0.01
N PRO A 8 -16.70 -11.81 -0.77
CA PRO A 8 -16.20 -10.45 -0.65
C PRO A 8 -16.53 -9.77 0.68
N ILE A 9 -17.61 -10.17 1.37
CA ILE A 9 -17.91 -9.68 2.73
C ILE A 9 -16.84 -10.14 3.72
N ILE A 10 -16.48 -11.43 3.71
CA ILE A 10 -15.43 -11.99 4.57
C ILE A 10 -14.10 -11.27 4.32
N ALA A 11 -13.73 -11.08 3.05
CA ALA A 11 -12.50 -10.38 2.68
C ALA A 11 -12.46 -8.93 3.21
N ASN A 12 -13.57 -8.19 3.07
CA ASN A 12 -13.69 -6.82 3.56
C ASN A 12 -13.65 -6.73 5.09
N ILE A 13 -14.39 -7.60 5.80
CA ILE A 13 -14.37 -7.64 7.29
C ILE A 13 -12.96 -7.94 7.79
N THR A 14 -12.27 -8.87 7.13
CA THR A 14 -10.90 -9.20 7.51
C THR A 14 -9.98 -7.99 7.26
N SER A 15 -10.07 -7.32 6.10
CA SER A 15 -9.33 -6.07 5.87
C SER A 15 -9.55 -5.03 6.98
N ILE A 16 -10.80 -4.83 7.40
CA ILE A 16 -11.18 -3.88 8.46
C ILE A 16 -10.46 -4.19 9.77
N VAL A 17 -10.47 -5.45 10.23
CA VAL A 17 -9.80 -5.87 11.47
C VAL A 17 -8.31 -5.53 11.43
N PHE A 18 -7.64 -5.81 10.32
CA PHE A 18 -6.20 -5.58 10.19
C PHE A 18 -5.84 -4.10 10.05
N MET A 19 -6.69 -3.31 9.37
CA MET A 19 -6.55 -1.86 9.32
C MET A 19 -6.75 -1.22 10.70
N LEU A 20 -7.70 -1.71 11.50
CA LEU A 20 -7.90 -1.28 12.89
C LEU A 20 -6.67 -1.58 13.75
N LEU A 21 -6.14 -2.81 13.68
CA LEU A 21 -4.92 -3.18 14.40
C LEU A 21 -3.74 -2.27 14.01
N THR A 22 -3.56 -2.04 12.71
CA THR A 22 -2.53 -1.14 12.18
C THR A 22 -2.69 0.27 12.74
N LEU A 23 -3.92 0.80 12.75
CA LEU A 23 -4.24 2.13 13.26
C LEU A 23 -3.91 2.23 14.76
N ILE A 24 -4.34 1.25 15.55
CA ILE A 24 -4.08 1.20 17.00
C ILE A 24 -2.58 1.25 17.25
N ILE A 25 -1.79 0.44 16.55
CA ILE A 25 -0.37 0.36 16.84
C ILE A 25 0.38 1.63 16.42
N TYR A 26 0.03 2.22 15.27
CA TYR A 26 0.58 3.51 14.85
C TYR A 26 0.21 4.66 15.81
N LEU A 27 -0.95 4.59 16.49
CA LEU A 27 -1.36 5.56 17.49
C LEU A 27 -0.69 5.34 18.85
N CYS A 28 -0.50 4.07 19.25
CA CYS A 28 0.10 3.69 20.53
C CYS A 28 1.61 3.92 20.59
N ILE A 29 2.32 3.85 19.46
CA ILE A 29 3.77 4.00 19.39
C ILE A 29 4.13 5.44 18.98
N PRO A 30 4.56 6.32 19.91
CA PRO A 30 4.82 7.73 19.62
C PRO A 30 5.87 7.94 18.51
N GLU A 31 6.85 7.05 18.42
CA GLU A 31 7.97 7.07 17.48
C GLU A 31 7.50 6.88 16.02
N LEU A 32 6.31 6.30 15.82
CA LEU A 32 5.70 6.14 14.50
C LEU A 32 4.90 7.39 14.06
N ARG A 33 4.57 8.31 14.96
CA ARG A 33 3.70 9.48 14.68
C ARG A 33 4.44 10.70 14.12
N ASN A 34 5.52 10.47 13.37
CA ASN A 34 6.16 11.51 12.56
C ASN A 34 5.23 11.94 11.39
N VAL A 35 5.61 12.95 10.61
CA VAL A 35 4.76 13.45 9.50
C VAL A 35 4.34 12.34 8.54
N HIS A 36 5.28 11.46 8.17
CA HIS A 36 5.00 10.36 7.27
C HIS A 36 3.98 9.38 7.87
N GLY A 37 4.19 8.99 9.13
CA GLY A 37 3.28 8.11 9.85
C GLY A 37 1.90 8.73 10.07
N LYS A 38 1.81 10.05 10.29
CA LYS A 38 0.51 10.76 10.34
C LYS A 38 -0.22 10.70 8.99
N CYS A 39 0.48 10.86 7.88
CA CYS A 39 -0.11 10.69 6.55
C CYS A 39 -0.59 9.24 6.33
N PHE A 40 0.19 8.26 6.81
CA PHE A 40 -0.15 6.85 6.73
C PHE A 40 -1.38 6.50 7.59
N ILE A 41 -1.47 7.04 8.80
CA ILE A 41 -2.65 6.94 9.67
C ILE A 41 -3.89 7.47 8.95
N CYS A 42 -3.82 8.65 8.33
CA CYS A 42 -4.95 9.24 7.60
C CYS A 42 -5.35 8.40 6.36
N TYR A 43 -4.37 7.84 5.64
CA TYR A 43 -4.62 6.89 4.55
C TYR A 43 -5.37 5.65 5.06
N VAL A 44 -4.82 4.96 6.06
CA VAL A 44 -5.41 3.73 6.62
C VAL A 44 -6.81 4.00 7.18
N PHE A 45 -7.00 5.13 7.86
CA PHE A 45 -8.29 5.55 8.39
C PHE A 45 -9.32 5.78 7.27
N SER A 46 -8.93 6.47 6.19
CA SER A 46 -9.83 6.70 5.05
C SER A 46 -10.25 5.38 4.39
N MET A 47 -9.29 4.47 4.19
CA MET A 47 -9.56 3.15 3.66
C MET A 47 -10.45 2.32 4.60
N LEU A 48 -10.20 2.35 5.91
CA LEU A 48 -11.00 1.66 6.91
C LEU A 48 -12.48 2.08 6.82
N CYS A 49 -12.75 3.39 6.75
CA CYS A 49 -14.10 3.91 6.58
C CYS A 49 -14.74 3.45 5.27
N SER A 50 -13.99 3.49 4.16
CA SER A 50 -14.45 3.00 2.85
C SER A 50 -14.81 1.51 2.85
N TYR A 51 -13.96 0.65 3.43
CA TYR A 51 -14.23 -0.80 3.52
C TYR A 51 -15.41 -1.10 4.44
N THR A 52 -15.57 -0.32 5.52
CA THR A 52 -16.71 -0.47 6.45
C THR A 52 -18.03 -0.17 5.76
N LEU A 53 -18.11 0.94 5.02
CA LEU A 53 -19.28 1.26 4.21
C LEU A 53 -19.57 0.17 3.18
N LEU A 54 -18.54 -0.34 2.49
CA LEU A 54 -18.69 -1.42 1.51
C LEU A 54 -19.23 -2.74 2.12
N VAL A 55 -18.98 -3.02 3.40
CA VAL A 55 -19.60 -4.16 4.10
C VAL A 55 -21.08 -3.89 4.36
N PHE A 56 -21.43 -2.69 4.84
CA PHE A 56 -22.83 -2.33 5.09
C PHE A 56 -23.68 -2.41 3.82
N THR A 57 -23.15 -1.95 2.68
CA THR A 57 -23.87 -2.02 1.40
C THR A 57 -24.08 -3.46 0.94
N LYS A 58 -23.08 -4.34 1.11
CA LYS A 58 -23.19 -5.77 0.75
C LYS A 58 -24.12 -6.57 1.66
N LEU A 59 -24.35 -6.09 2.88
CA LEU A 59 -25.33 -6.65 3.81
C LEU A 59 -26.73 -6.05 3.62
N ASP A 60 -26.94 -5.27 2.55
CA ASP A 60 -28.22 -4.67 2.17
C ASP A 60 -28.78 -3.69 3.23
N TYR A 61 -27.89 -3.06 4.01
CA TYR A 61 -28.29 -1.97 4.91
C TYR A 61 -28.53 -0.69 4.10
N LYS A 62 -29.78 -0.22 4.11
CA LYS A 62 -30.16 1.05 3.49
C LYS A 62 -29.59 2.22 4.29
N LEU A 63 -28.49 2.78 3.80
CA LEU A 63 -27.85 3.94 4.40
C LEU A 63 -28.06 5.16 3.50
N TYR A 64 -28.86 6.12 3.97
CA TYR A 64 -29.10 7.36 3.23
C TYR A 64 -27.77 8.05 2.88
N TYR A 65 -27.65 8.54 1.66
CA TYR A 65 -26.47 9.28 1.19
C TYR A 65 -25.16 8.47 1.23
N CYS A 66 -25.23 7.14 1.36
CA CYS A 66 -24.08 6.25 1.43
C CYS A 66 -23.07 6.44 0.28
N TYR A 67 -23.56 6.73 -0.93
CA TYR A 67 -22.73 7.02 -2.09
C TYR A 67 -21.77 8.18 -1.84
N TYR A 68 -22.25 9.30 -1.28
CA TYR A 68 -21.44 10.49 -1.04
C TYR A 68 -20.34 10.21 -0.01
N TYR A 69 -20.67 9.44 1.03
CA TYR A 69 -19.68 8.99 2.02
C TYR A 69 -18.68 8.03 1.40
N GLN A 70 -19.14 7.04 0.64
CA GLN A 70 -18.28 6.05 -0.02
C GLN A 70 -17.29 6.73 -0.96
N TYR A 71 -17.78 7.64 -1.81
CA TYR A 71 -16.96 8.42 -2.73
C TYR A 71 -15.90 9.24 -1.99
N PHE A 72 -16.30 9.99 -0.96
CA PHE A 72 -15.39 10.80 -0.17
C PHE A 72 -14.26 9.96 0.44
N TRP A 73 -14.59 8.84 1.08
CA TRP A 73 -13.59 8.02 1.77
C TRP A 73 -12.64 7.32 0.81
N ILE A 74 -13.14 6.81 -0.33
CA ILE A 74 -12.27 6.26 -1.39
C ILE A 74 -11.32 7.35 -1.88
N MET A 75 -11.84 8.51 -2.28
CA MET A 75 -11.02 9.59 -2.83
C MET A 75 -10.01 10.11 -1.82
N ALA A 76 -10.41 10.31 -0.56
CA ALA A 76 -9.49 10.68 0.51
C ALA A 76 -8.35 9.66 0.65
N GLY A 77 -8.64 8.36 0.57
CA GLY A 77 -7.62 7.31 0.53
C GLY A 77 -6.62 7.52 -0.60
N PHE A 78 -7.08 7.75 -1.83
CA PHE A 78 -6.20 7.98 -2.99
C PHE A 78 -5.36 9.25 -2.87
N PHE A 79 -5.93 10.35 -2.39
CA PHE A 79 -5.18 11.59 -2.19
C PHE A 79 -4.16 11.46 -1.04
N TRP A 80 -4.48 10.76 0.05
CA TRP A 80 -3.51 10.46 1.10
C TRP A 80 -2.39 9.54 0.61
N LEU A 81 -2.69 8.56 -0.25
CA LEU A 81 -1.67 7.74 -0.90
C LEU A 81 -0.76 8.59 -1.80
N ASN A 82 -1.33 9.57 -2.50
CA ASN A 82 -0.56 10.51 -3.30
C ASN A 82 0.37 11.39 -2.46
N VAL A 83 -0.11 11.90 -1.32
CA VAL A 83 0.72 12.60 -0.32
C VAL A 83 1.84 11.72 0.19
N LEU A 84 1.59 10.43 0.48
CA LEU A 84 2.63 9.51 0.93
C LEU A 84 3.74 9.35 -0.12
N CYS A 85 3.36 9.17 -1.38
CA CYS A 85 4.31 9.05 -2.49
C CYS A 85 5.12 10.34 -2.70
N PHE A 86 4.45 11.48 -2.63
CA PHE A 86 5.09 12.79 -2.71
C PHE A 86 6.04 13.04 -1.54
N ASP A 87 5.66 12.73 -0.31
CA ASP A 87 6.51 12.93 0.87
C ASP A 87 7.78 12.09 0.79
N ILE A 88 7.68 10.84 0.31
CA ILE A 88 8.84 9.98 0.04
C ILE A 88 9.75 10.65 -1.00
N PHE A 89 9.20 10.99 -2.17
CA PHE A 89 9.95 11.64 -3.25
C PHE A 89 10.65 12.91 -2.77
N TRP A 90 9.91 13.80 -2.12
CA TRP A 90 10.42 15.07 -1.61
C TRP A 90 11.52 14.88 -0.57
N THR A 91 11.37 13.89 0.32
CA THR A 91 12.36 13.57 1.35
C THR A 91 13.71 13.17 0.76
N PHE A 92 13.70 12.38 -0.32
CA PHE A 92 14.94 11.93 -0.99
C PHE A 92 15.49 12.93 -2.00
N SER A 93 14.65 13.78 -2.56
CA SER A 93 15.08 14.80 -3.51
C SER A 93 15.78 15.97 -2.82
N SER A 94 15.23 16.42 -1.68
CA SER A 94 15.55 17.76 -1.18
C SER A 94 16.87 17.86 -0.42
N GLY A 95 17.36 16.83 0.29
CA GLY A 95 18.62 16.89 1.06
C GLY A 95 18.74 18.00 2.13
N VAL A 96 17.73 18.87 2.26
CA VAL A 96 17.69 20.06 3.10
C VAL A 96 17.04 19.72 4.45
N VAL A 97 17.65 20.22 5.52
CA VAL A 97 17.14 20.14 6.90
C VAL A 97 15.70 20.68 6.94
N LYS A 98 14.75 19.79 7.21
CA LYS A 98 13.31 20.08 7.15
C LYS A 98 12.92 21.03 8.28
N ARG A 99 12.85 22.33 7.99
CA ARG A 99 12.27 23.30 8.92
C ARG A 99 10.75 23.20 8.87
N ASP A 100 10.19 22.71 9.99
CA ASP A 100 8.79 22.76 10.40
C ASP A 100 7.84 21.65 9.88
N GLU A 101 7.94 20.48 10.53
CA GLU A 101 7.11 19.29 10.28
C GLU A 101 5.60 19.54 10.36
N ARG A 102 5.18 20.44 11.26
CA ARG A 102 3.75 20.74 11.49
C ARG A 102 3.13 21.49 10.32
N LYS A 103 3.82 22.51 9.78
CA LYS A 103 3.36 23.26 8.61
C LYS A 103 3.28 22.37 7.37
N ARG A 104 4.23 21.45 7.22
CA ARG A 104 4.22 20.46 6.15
C ARG A 104 3.00 19.55 6.22
N PHE A 105 2.74 18.96 7.39
CA PHE A 105 1.54 18.13 7.58
C PHE A 105 0.24 18.92 7.35
N LEU A 106 0.17 20.19 7.77
CA LEU A 106 -1.00 21.02 7.53
C LEU A 106 -1.28 21.20 6.03
N LYS A 107 -0.25 21.47 5.22
CA LYS A 107 -0.39 21.59 3.75
C LYS A 107 -0.85 20.27 3.13
N TYR A 108 -0.27 19.15 3.56
CA TYR A 108 -0.68 17.82 3.10
C TYR A 108 -2.14 17.52 3.44
N SER A 109 -2.56 17.84 4.68
CA SER A 109 -3.91 17.65 5.17
C SER A 109 -4.93 18.50 4.40
N LEU A 110 -4.60 19.77 4.13
CA LEU A 110 -5.47 20.67 3.36
C LEU A 110 -5.69 20.14 1.93
N TYR A 111 -4.64 19.64 1.29
CA TYR A 111 -4.74 19.00 -0.02
C TYR A 111 -5.54 17.70 0.02
N ALA A 112 -5.17 16.76 0.89
CA ALA A 112 -5.71 15.41 0.87
C ALA A 112 -7.16 15.29 1.37
N TRP A 113 -7.62 16.21 2.22
CA TRP A 113 -9.03 16.30 2.59
C TRP A 113 -9.81 17.26 1.70
N GLY A 114 -9.21 18.40 1.33
CA GLY A 114 -9.88 19.43 0.56
C GLY A 114 -10.22 18.99 -0.87
N CYS A 115 -9.31 18.31 -1.56
CA CYS A 115 -9.56 17.86 -2.93
C CYS A 115 -10.75 16.88 -3.03
N PRO A 116 -10.85 15.81 -2.20
CA PRO A 116 -12.06 14.97 -2.16
C PRO A 116 -13.34 15.74 -1.85
N MET A 117 -13.31 16.71 -0.93
CA MET A 117 -14.49 17.54 -0.61
C MET A 117 -14.94 18.38 -1.81
N ILE A 118 -13.98 19.00 -2.52
CA ILE A 118 -14.27 19.79 -3.72
C ILE A 118 -14.85 18.90 -4.81
N LEU A 119 -14.23 17.73 -5.07
CA LEU A 119 -14.70 16.78 -6.07
C LEU A 119 -16.11 16.26 -5.74
N LEU A 120 -16.38 15.96 -4.46
CA LEU A 120 -17.70 15.57 -4.01
C LEU A 120 -18.72 16.71 -4.24
N GLY A 121 -18.37 17.95 -3.90
CA GLY A 121 -19.21 19.12 -4.15
C GLY A 121 -19.54 19.30 -5.63
N LEU A 122 -18.57 19.04 -6.52
CA LEU A 122 -18.80 19.06 -7.97
C LEU A 122 -19.76 17.95 -8.41
N ILE A 123 -19.64 16.74 -7.87
CA ILE A 123 -20.58 15.64 -8.16
C ILE A 123 -22.00 16.00 -7.74
N VAL A 124 -22.16 16.52 -6.51
CA VAL A 124 -23.47 16.98 -6.01
C VAL A 124 -24.03 18.08 -6.90
N LEU A 125 -23.20 19.02 -7.32
CA LEU A 125 -23.62 20.09 -8.22
C LEU A 125 -24.09 19.53 -9.57
N ILE A 126 -23.28 18.67 -10.20
CA ILE A 126 -23.59 18.09 -11.51
C ILE A 126 -24.90 17.28 -11.46
N GLU A 127 -25.09 16.47 -10.42
CA GLU A 127 -26.30 15.66 -10.24
C GLU A 127 -27.57 16.52 -10.18
N ASN A 128 -27.50 17.70 -9.55
CA ASN A 128 -28.64 18.59 -9.34
C ASN A 128 -28.82 19.64 -10.46
N THR A 129 -27.95 19.66 -11.47
CA THR A 129 -28.04 20.63 -12.57
C THR A 129 -28.71 20.04 -13.80
N SER A 130 -29.64 20.79 -14.39
CA SER A 130 -30.29 20.43 -15.67
C SER A 130 -29.39 20.64 -16.90
N PHE A 131 -28.26 21.32 -16.73
CA PHE A 131 -27.34 21.67 -17.82
C PHE A 131 -26.59 20.48 -18.41
N VAL A 132 -26.33 19.45 -17.61
CA VAL A 132 -25.63 18.23 -18.05
C VAL A 132 -26.65 17.21 -18.58
N PRO A 133 -26.46 16.65 -19.79
CA PRO A 133 -27.34 15.60 -20.31
C PRO A 133 -27.40 14.40 -19.37
N GLU A 134 -28.55 13.72 -19.32
CA GLU A 134 -28.77 12.63 -18.35
C GLU A 134 -27.73 11.51 -18.47
N ASP A 135 -27.27 11.19 -19.68
CA ASP A 135 -26.25 10.17 -19.95
C ASP A 135 -24.89 10.45 -19.29
N PHE A 136 -24.61 11.72 -18.98
CA PHE A 136 -23.35 12.15 -18.34
C PHE A 136 -23.53 12.49 -16.86
N ARG A 137 -24.74 12.37 -16.30
CA ARG A 137 -24.93 12.57 -14.86
C ARG A 137 -24.39 11.36 -14.08
N PRO A 138 -23.93 11.55 -12.83
CA PRO A 138 -23.54 10.46 -11.95
C PRO A 138 -24.63 9.38 -11.78
N GLN A 139 -25.91 9.74 -11.95
CA GLN A 139 -27.07 8.84 -11.90
C GLN A 139 -27.04 8.01 -10.62
N ILE A 140 -27.07 8.68 -9.47
CA ILE A 140 -26.80 8.01 -8.19
C ILE A 140 -27.92 7.00 -7.90
N ALA A 141 -27.58 5.70 -7.92
CA ALA A 141 -28.53 4.65 -7.60
C ALA A 141 -28.73 4.57 -6.08
N ALA A 142 -29.91 4.98 -5.60
CA ALA A 142 -30.26 5.00 -4.19
C ALA A 142 -30.10 3.64 -3.49
N ASP A 143 -30.22 2.54 -4.24
CA ASP A 143 -30.29 1.17 -3.70
C ASP A 143 -28.95 0.43 -3.66
N HIS A 144 -27.88 0.95 -4.29
CA HIS A 144 -26.60 0.24 -4.42
C HIS A 144 -25.38 0.99 -3.90
N CYS A 145 -25.55 2.22 -3.36
CA CYS A 145 -24.46 3.03 -2.79
C CYS A 145 -23.25 3.15 -3.72
N TYR A 146 -23.54 3.26 -5.02
CA TYR A 146 -22.59 3.29 -6.11
C TYR A 146 -23.16 4.09 -7.28
N PHE A 147 -22.33 4.34 -8.30
CA PHE A 147 -22.79 4.96 -9.54
C PHE A 147 -23.85 4.08 -10.22
N GLY A 148 -24.92 4.68 -10.76
CA GLY A 148 -25.98 3.94 -11.45
C GLY A 148 -25.57 3.39 -12.81
N GLY A 149 -24.47 3.89 -13.38
CA GLY A 149 -23.92 3.41 -14.65
C GLY A 149 -22.40 3.27 -14.62
N LEU A 150 -21.90 2.34 -15.43
CA LEU A 150 -20.47 2.10 -15.65
C LEU A 150 -19.77 3.34 -16.22
N THR A 151 -20.42 4.06 -17.14
CA THR A 151 -19.90 5.31 -17.71
C THR A 151 -19.70 6.38 -16.64
N ALA A 152 -20.64 6.52 -15.72
CA ALA A 152 -20.53 7.46 -14.60
C ALA A 152 -19.38 7.06 -13.65
N ALA A 153 -19.26 5.78 -13.29
CA ALA A 153 -18.13 5.28 -12.50
C ALA A 153 -16.79 5.50 -13.21
N ALA A 154 -16.74 5.29 -14.52
CA ALA A 154 -15.55 5.49 -15.34
C ALA A 154 -15.09 6.96 -15.31
N ILE A 155 -16.03 7.89 -15.55
CA ILE A 155 -15.74 9.32 -15.65
C ILE A 155 -15.41 9.91 -14.28
N TYR A 156 -16.26 9.69 -13.27
CA TYR A 156 -16.17 10.43 -12.01
C TYR A 156 -15.30 9.77 -10.94
N LEU A 157 -15.04 8.47 -11.05
CA LEU A 157 -14.24 7.74 -10.05
C LEU A 157 -12.96 7.17 -10.65
N TYR A 158 -13.05 6.27 -11.62
CA TYR A 158 -11.89 5.56 -12.14
C TYR A 158 -10.93 6.44 -12.95
N SER A 159 -11.43 7.45 -13.68
CA SER A 159 -10.54 8.38 -14.39
C SER A 159 -9.65 9.16 -13.43
N LEU A 160 -10.20 9.65 -12.32
CA LEU A 160 -9.49 10.40 -11.29
C LEU A 160 -8.51 9.50 -10.54
N MET A 161 -8.93 8.28 -10.20
CA MET A 161 -8.04 7.26 -9.63
C MET A 161 -6.86 6.97 -10.58
N THR A 162 -7.12 6.83 -11.88
CA THR A 162 -6.08 6.57 -12.89
C THR A 162 -5.05 7.69 -12.91
N VAL A 163 -5.49 8.96 -12.94
CA VAL A 163 -4.59 10.11 -12.91
C VAL A 163 -3.73 10.10 -11.65
N LEU A 164 -4.32 9.88 -10.48
CA LEU A 164 -3.58 9.82 -9.21
C LEU A 164 -2.58 8.67 -9.17
N VAL A 165 -2.95 7.50 -9.70
CA VAL A 165 -2.06 6.33 -9.82
C VAL A 165 -0.88 6.64 -10.74
N LEU A 166 -1.10 7.27 -11.90
CA LEU A 166 -0.03 7.67 -12.82
C LEU A 166 0.94 8.68 -12.18
N VAL A 167 0.41 9.66 -11.45
CA VAL A 167 1.23 10.61 -10.68
C VAL A 167 2.06 9.88 -9.63
N ASN A 168 1.47 8.91 -8.91
CA ASN A 168 2.20 8.10 -7.92
C ASN A 168 3.33 7.29 -8.54
N ILE A 169 3.09 6.66 -9.70
CA ILE A 169 4.11 5.94 -10.46
C ILE A 169 5.25 6.90 -10.85
N SER A 170 4.94 8.12 -11.28
CA SER A 170 5.96 9.11 -11.64
C SER A 170 6.85 9.48 -10.44
N PHE A 171 6.26 9.73 -9.26
CA PHE A 171 7.01 10.00 -8.03
C PHE A 171 7.90 8.82 -7.65
N PHE A 172 7.39 7.60 -7.80
CA PHE A 172 8.14 6.39 -7.52
C PHE A 172 9.36 6.24 -8.43
N VAL A 173 9.16 6.38 -9.76
CA VAL A 173 10.24 6.28 -10.75
C VAL A 173 11.31 7.33 -10.48
N MET A 174 10.91 8.58 -10.21
CA MET A 174 11.86 9.65 -9.87
C MET A 174 12.64 9.35 -8.58
N THR A 175 11.96 8.84 -7.56
CA THR A 175 12.60 8.44 -6.29
C THR A 175 13.59 7.31 -6.53
N ALA A 176 13.21 6.27 -7.27
CA ALA A 176 14.06 5.13 -7.60
C ALA A 176 15.33 5.57 -8.37
N ILE A 177 15.17 6.41 -9.39
CA ILE A 177 16.30 6.98 -10.15
C ILE A 177 17.23 7.76 -9.22
N ARG A 178 16.68 8.58 -8.31
CA ARG A 178 17.49 9.37 -7.36
C ARG A 178 18.26 8.47 -6.40
N ILE A 179 17.62 7.44 -5.86
CA ILE A 179 18.26 6.46 -4.98
C ILE A 179 19.41 5.76 -5.70
N LEU A 180 19.19 5.31 -6.94
CA LEU A 180 20.24 4.66 -7.74
C LEU A 180 21.42 5.59 -8.00
N ARG A 181 21.16 6.88 -8.27
CA ARG A 181 22.22 7.90 -8.43
C ARG A 181 23.01 8.12 -7.15
N VAL A 182 22.31 8.25 -6.01
CA VAL A 182 22.95 8.43 -4.69
C VAL A 182 23.77 7.21 -4.30
N GLN A 183 23.26 5.99 -4.55
CA GLN A 183 24.00 4.75 -4.30
C GLN A 183 25.30 4.71 -5.11
N ARG A 184 25.24 4.98 -6.42
CA ARG A 184 26.43 5.03 -7.28
C ARG A 184 27.45 6.08 -6.81
N ALA A 185 26.99 7.27 -6.43
CA ALA A 185 27.86 8.32 -5.89
C ALA A 185 28.49 7.93 -4.54
N THR A 186 27.77 7.18 -3.71
CA THR A 186 28.26 6.71 -2.40
C THR A 186 29.27 5.58 -2.55
N ASP A 187 29.08 4.66 -3.50
CA ASP A 187 30.04 3.59 -3.80
C ASP A 187 31.39 4.15 -4.29
N VAL A 188 31.36 5.24 -5.07
CA VAL A 188 32.57 5.97 -5.49
C VAL A 188 33.22 6.70 -4.30
N ALA A 189 32.42 7.30 -3.41
CA ALA A 189 32.94 8.00 -2.22
C ALA A 189 33.49 7.05 -1.13
N LEU A 190 32.98 5.82 -1.04
CA LEU A 190 33.45 4.79 -0.11
C LEU A 190 34.88 4.31 -0.42
N GLN A 191 35.39 4.54 -1.62
CA GLN A 191 36.82 4.36 -1.91
C GLN A 191 37.72 5.41 -1.21
N HIS A 192 37.17 6.51 -0.69
CA HIS A 192 37.95 7.66 -0.19
C HIS A 192 37.61 8.15 1.23
N GLY A 193 36.66 7.59 1.97
CA GLY A 193 36.51 7.90 3.40
C GLY A 193 35.11 7.79 4.01
N SER A 194 35.10 7.50 5.32
CA SER A 194 33.96 7.09 6.15
C SER A 194 32.84 8.14 6.31
N ARG A 195 31.67 7.86 5.71
CA ARG A 195 30.34 8.37 6.15
C ARG A 195 29.34 7.21 6.20
N ARG A 196 29.62 6.22 7.03
CA ARG A 196 28.88 4.93 7.05
C ARG A 196 27.53 4.99 7.80
N HIS A 197 27.32 5.93 8.73
CA HIS A 197 26.19 5.85 9.68
C HIS A 197 24.86 6.43 9.16
N SER A 198 24.84 7.60 8.50
CA SER A 198 23.59 8.20 8.02
C SER A 198 23.02 7.50 6.77
N SER A 199 23.88 6.95 5.92
CA SER A 199 23.46 6.35 4.63
C SER A 199 22.75 5.00 4.79
N VAL A 200 23.00 4.23 5.86
CA VAL A 200 22.40 2.91 6.07
C VAL A 200 20.95 3.03 6.54
N GLU A 201 20.68 3.94 7.46
CA GLU A 201 19.34 4.14 8.03
C GLU A 201 18.36 4.71 6.99
N ASP A 202 18.83 5.62 6.14
CA ASP A 202 18.06 6.15 5.01
C ASP A 202 17.76 5.05 3.97
N ARG A 203 18.73 4.18 3.66
CA ARG A 203 18.52 3.03 2.75
C ARG A 203 17.48 2.03 3.28
N TYR A 204 17.44 1.81 4.59
CA TYR A 204 16.44 0.94 5.20
C TYR A 204 15.03 1.54 5.13
N ARG A 205 14.90 2.84 5.46
CA ARG A 205 13.64 3.58 5.35
C ARG A 205 13.13 3.58 3.90
N ILE A 206 14.02 3.77 2.93
CA ILE A 206 13.72 3.63 1.49
C ILE A 206 13.13 2.26 1.17
N HIS A 207 13.81 1.19 1.57
CA HIS A 207 13.38 -0.16 1.22
C HIS A 207 12.02 -0.50 1.84
N LEU A 208 11.78 -0.05 3.07
CA LEU A 208 10.49 -0.15 3.74
C LEU A 208 9.39 0.62 2.97
N TYR A 209 9.66 1.86 2.57
CA TYR A 209 8.70 2.70 1.82
C TYR A 209 8.40 2.17 0.41
N LEU A 210 9.42 1.73 -0.32
CA LEU A 210 9.25 1.08 -1.62
C LEU A 210 8.40 -0.19 -1.49
N ARG A 211 8.62 -0.98 -0.44
CA ARG A 211 7.86 -2.19 -0.17
C ARG A 211 6.40 -1.90 0.20
N LEU A 212 6.15 -0.92 1.05
CA LEU A 212 4.79 -0.45 1.38
C LEU A 212 4.05 0.06 0.14
N PHE A 213 4.74 0.83 -0.71
CA PHE A 213 4.19 1.31 -1.98
C PHE A 213 3.89 0.17 -2.95
N VAL A 214 4.78 -0.82 -3.08
CA VAL A 214 4.55 -1.97 -3.94
C VAL A 214 3.33 -2.77 -3.48
N VAL A 215 3.13 -2.95 -2.18
CA VAL A 215 1.98 -3.70 -1.66
C VAL A 215 0.66 -2.94 -1.87
N MET A 216 0.64 -1.62 -1.66
CA MET A 216 -0.58 -0.82 -1.73
C MET A 216 -0.87 -0.19 -3.09
N GLY A 217 0.14 0.27 -3.81
CA GLY A 217 0.01 0.97 -5.10
C GLY A 217 -0.23 0.01 -6.27
N VAL A 218 0.37 -1.18 -6.23
CA VAL A 218 0.22 -2.18 -7.29
C VAL A 218 -1.21 -2.71 -7.32
N SER A 219 -1.84 -2.97 -6.16
CA SER A 219 -3.25 -3.38 -6.11
C SER A 219 -4.19 -2.37 -6.76
N TRP A 220 -3.92 -1.06 -6.63
CA TRP A 220 -4.73 -0.03 -7.28
C TRP A 220 -4.50 0.08 -8.78
N ILE A 221 -3.28 -0.20 -9.28
CA ILE A 221 -3.02 -0.33 -10.72
C ILE A 221 -3.89 -1.46 -11.28
N PHE A 222 -3.98 -2.60 -10.58
CA PHE A 222 -4.79 -3.73 -11.01
C PHE A 222 -6.28 -3.49 -10.93
N GLU A 223 -6.74 -2.77 -9.90
CA GLU A 223 -8.13 -2.37 -9.77
C GLU A 223 -8.57 -1.44 -10.92
N VAL A 224 -7.70 -0.50 -11.32
CA VAL A 224 -7.97 0.37 -12.47
C VAL A 224 -7.89 -0.42 -13.78
N ALA A 225 -6.88 -1.28 -13.92
CA ALA A 225 -6.70 -2.08 -15.13
C ALA A 225 -7.83 -3.09 -15.34
N SER A 226 -8.34 -3.71 -14.26
CA SER A 226 -9.48 -4.63 -14.33
C SER A 226 -10.75 -3.90 -14.78
N PHE A 227 -11.00 -2.69 -14.27
CA PHE A 227 -12.13 -1.87 -14.70
C PHE A 227 -12.04 -1.46 -16.18
N ILE A 228 -10.88 -1.00 -16.65
CA ILE A 228 -10.68 -0.60 -18.06
C ILE A 228 -10.78 -1.81 -18.99
N ALA A 229 -10.21 -2.95 -18.60
CA ALA A 229 -10.18 -4.15 -19.42
C ALA A 229 -11.51 -4.91 -19.41
N CYS A 230 -12.40 -4.63 -18.44
CA CYS A 230 -13.64 -5.36 -18.24
C CYS A 230 -14.86 -4.47 -17.96
N PRO A 231 -15.26 -3.59 -18.90
CA PRO A 231 -16.36 -2.67 -18.65
C PRO A 231 -17.74 -3.35 -18.51
N GLU A 232 -17.93 -4.58 -19.01
CA GLU A 232 -19.26 -5.23 -19.08
C GLU A 232 -19.32 -6.62 -18.42
N GLY A 233 -18.34 -6.99 -17.60
CA GLY A 233 -18.31 -8.30 -16.94
C GLY A 233 -18.05 -9.49 -17.87
N SER A 234 -17.79 -9.26 -19.16
CA SER A 234 -17.35 -10.27 -20.14
C SER A 234 -15.85 -10.59 -20.03
N CYS A 235 -15.36 -10.77 -18.81
CA CYS A 235 -13.98 -11.20 -18.59
C CYS A 235 -13.89 -12.72 -18.73
N ASN A 236 -13.03 -13.19 -19.64
CA ASN A 236 -12.54 -14.56 -19.55
C ASN A 236 -11.74 -14.72 -18.23
N ASP A 237 -11.80 -15.90 -17.61
CA ASP A 237 -11.04 -16.25 -16.41
C ASP A 237 -9.54 -15.92 -16.53
N THR A 238 -9.02 -15.93 -17.76
CA THR A 238 -7.65 -15.56 -18.14
C THR A 238 -7.30 -14.10 -17.84
N ALA A 239 -8.24 -13.16 -17.97
CA ALA A 239 -8.01 -11.75 -17.63
C ALA A 239 -7.89 -11.57 -16.11
N MET A 240 -8.77 -12.22 -15.33
CA MET A 240 -8.64 -12.24 -13.86
C MET A 240 -7.30 -12.86 -13.43
N LEU A 241 -6.86 -13.93 -14.09
CA LEU A 241 -5.57 -14.57 -13.83
C LEU A 241 -4.39 -13.62 -14.15
N LEU A 242 -4.42 -12.93 -15.28
CA LEU A 242 -3.39 -11.95 -15.66
C LEU A 242 -3.35 -10.72 -14.73
N TYR A 243 -4.49 -10.21 -14.28
CA TYR A 243 -4.54 -9.01 -13.45
C TYR A 243 -4.33 -9.26 -11.96
N TYR A 244 -4.70 -10.42 -11.41
CA TYR A 244 -4.51 -10.69 -9.97
C TYR A 244 -3.31 -11.62 -9.68
N VAL A 245 -3.00 -12.58 -10.56
CA VAL A 245 -1.98 -13.61 -10.29
C VAL A 245 -0.59 -13.21 -10.81
N LEU A 246 -0.51 -12.66 -12.03
CA LEU A 246 0.76 -12.20 -12.63
C LEU A 246 1.54 -11.21 -11.74
N PRO A 247 0.91 -10.21 -11.12
CA PRO A 247 1.67 -9.19 -10.41
C PRO A 247 2.16 -9.71 -9.07
N VAL A 248 1.32 -10.47 -8.36
CA VAL A 248 1.71 -11.12 -7.11
C VAL A 248 2.83 -12.13 -7.36
N SER A 249 2.77 -12.89 -8.46
CA SER A 249 3.86 -13.80 -8.85
C SER A 249 5.14 -13.05 -9.26
N VAL A 250 5.06 -11.93 -9.97
CA VAL A 250 6.22 -11.06 -10.25
C VAL A 250 6.82 -10.49 -8.97
N LEU A 251 5.99 -10.04 -8.03
CA LEU A 251 6.45 -9.54 -6.72
C LEU A 251 7.12 -10.64 -5.89
N MET A 252 6.63 -11.87 -5.99
CA MET A 252 7.25 -13.01 -5.32
C MET A 252 8.53 -13.47 -6.00
N LEU A 253 8.62 -13.45 -7.33
CA LEU A 253 9.87 -13.71 -8.06
C LEU A 253 10.91 -12.63 -7.75
N ALA A 254 10.49 -11.37 -7.67
CA ALA A 254 11.35 -10.26 -7.25
C ALA A 254 11.83 -10.46 -5.80
N GLY A 255 10.94 -10.84 -4.88
CA GLY A 255 11.28 -11.17 -3.49
C GLY A 255 12.26 -12.34 -3.38
N PHE A 256 12.05 -13.41 -4.15
CA PHE A 256 12.96 -14.55 -4.23
C PHE A 256 14.32 -14.16 -4.82
N SER A 257 14.35 -13.32 -5.85
CA SER A 257 15.61 -12.82 -6.43
C SER A 257 16.40 -11.95 -5.44
N LEU A 258 15.71 -11.16 -4.62
CA LEU A 258 16.28 -10.38 -3.52
C LEU A 258 16.82 -11.28 -2.41
N LEU A 259 16.12 -12.37 -2.08
CA LEU A 259 16.60 -13.39 -1.15
C LEU A 259 17.91 -14.03 -1.60
N VAL A 260 17.96 -14.45 -2.87
CA VAL A 260 19.16 -15.06 -3.46
C VAL A 260 20.32 -14.06 -3.44
N LYS A 261 20.09 -12.81 -3.85
CA LYS A 261 21.10 -11.74 -3.78
C LYS A 261 21.57 -11.47 -2.36
N THR A 262 20.66 -11.50 -1.38
CA THR A 262 20.99 -11.27 0.04
C THR A 262 21.83 -12.42 0.59
N LYS A 263 21.49 -13.68 0.28
CA LYS A 263 22.29 -14.86 0.67
C LYS A 263 23.68 -14.85 0.04
N LEU A 264 23.78 -14.47 -1.24
CA LEU A 264 25.05 -14.35 -1.95
C LEU A 264 25.94 -13.26 -1.31
N ARG A 265 25.38 -12.10 -0.95
CA ARG A 265 26.10 -11.07 -0.18
C ARG A 265 26.60 -11.57 1.16
N ILE A 266 25.78 -12.29 1.92
CA ILE A 266 26.17 -12.83 3.23
C ILE A 266 27.31 -13.84 3.08
N ASN A 267 27.24 -14.72 2.08
CA ASN A 267 28.34 -15.63 1.75
C ASN A 267 29.62 -14.89 1.31
N GLN A 268 29.51 -13.73 0.67
CA GLN A 268 30.65 -12.89 0.32
C GLN A 268 31.27 -12.23 1.56
N PHE A 269 30.46 -11.75 2.52
CA PHE A 269 30.94 -11.18 3.79
C PHE A 269 31.54 -12.23 4.73
N ALA A 270 31.02 -13.46 4.72
CA ALA A 270 31.60 -14.59 5.47
C ALA A 270 33.03 -14.97 5.02
N ARG A 271 33.49 -14.45 3.87
CA ARG A 271 34.84 -14.66 3.33
C ARG A 271 35.83 -13.51 3.64
N GLN A 272 35.41 -12.43 4.31
CA GLN A 272 36.29 -11.31 4.69
C GLN A 272 36.88 -11.47 6.11
N PRO A 273 38.08 -10.92 6.39
CA PRO A 273 38.79 -11.10 7.67
C PRO A 273 38.20 -10.33 8.88
N GLN A 274 38.31 -10.94 10.05
CA GLN A 274 37.38 -10.89 11.20
C GLN A 274 37.21 -9.54 11.96
N ASP A 275 38.14 -8.59 11.84
CA ASP A 275 38.30 -7.53 12.86
C ASP A 275 37.32 -6.34 12.78
N THR A 276 36.49 -6.26 11.73
CA THR A 276 35.42 -5.24 11.59
C THR A 276 34.01 -5.84 11.44
N ILE A 277 33.88 -7.17 11.48
CA ILE A 277 32.78 -7.91 10.83
C ILE A 277 31.65 -8.31 11.79
N ARG A 278 31.92 -8.44 13.09
CA ARG A 278 31.02 -9.16 14.03
C ARG A 278 29.64 -8.50 14.23
N THR A 279 29.54 -7.18 14.10
CA THR A 279 28.27 -6.44 14.19
C THR A 279 27.49 -6.41 12.88
N ASP A 280 28.16 -6.30 11.73
CA ASP A 280 27.49 -6.31 10.40
C ASP A 280 26.94 -7.71 10.06
N THR A 281 27.65 -8.79 10.43
CA THR A 281 27.19 -10.18 10.17
C THR A 281 25.96 -10.57 10.98
N LYS A 282 25.85 -10.15 12.25
CA LYS A 282 24.67 -10.44 13.07
C LYS A 282 23.43 -9.74 12.51
N LEU A 283 23.57 -8.47 12.13
CA LEU A 283 22.52 -7.65 11.54
C LEU A 283 22.08 -8.18 10.16
N ASP A 284 23.03 -8.64 9.33
CA ASP A 284 22.72 -9.25 8.04
C ASP A 284 22.08 -10.64 8.16
N HIS A 285 22.42 -11.42 9.19
CA HIS A 285 21.72 -12.68 9.49
C HIS A 285 20.28 -12.47 9.96
N GLU A 286 20.03 -11.51 10.85
CA GLU A 286 18.65 -11.15 11.24
C GLU A 286 17.84 -10.64 10.04
N ARG A 287 18.45 -9.81 9.18
CA ARG A 287 17.82 -9.35 7.92
C ARG A 287 17.55 -10.49 6.95
N PHE A 288 18.46 -11.45 6.82
CA PHE A 288 18.26 -12.63 5.98
C PHE A 288 17.13 -13.50 6.50
N PHE A 289 17.12 -13.78 7.79
CA PHE A 289 16.04 -14.54 8.43
C PHE A 289 14.69 -13.85 8.25
N LEU A 290 14.64 -12.54 8.49
CA LEU A 290 13.45 -11.71 8.28
C LEU A 290 12.97 -11.77 6.82
N THR A 291 13.88 -11.67 5.85
CA THR A 291 13.55 -11.75 4.43
C THR A 291 13.05 -13.14 4.02
N VAL A 292 13.66 -14.21 4.57
CA VAL A 292 13.26 -15.60 4.31
C VAL A 292 11.87 -15.85 4.87
N LEU A 293 11.65 -15.50 6.12
CA LEU A 293 10.36 -15.65 6.80
C LEU A 293 9.24 -14.93 6.04
N ILE A 294 9.49 -13.69 5.64
CA ILE A 294 8.54 -12.89 4.85
C ILE A 294 8.23 -13.53 3.50
N SER A 295 9.25 -14.01 2.78
CA SER A 295 9.05 -14.60 1.46
C SER A 295 8.32 -15.93 1.55
N VAL A 296 8.59 -16.74 2.58
CA VAL A 296 7.86 -17.98 2.86
C VAL A 296 6.40 -17.68 3.19
N VAL A 297 6.14 -16.68 4.04
CA VAL A 297 4.78 -16.29 4.44
C VAL A 297 3.98 -15.74 3.25
N LEU A 298 4.61 -14.95 2.38
CA LEU A 298 4.01 -14.48 1.12
C LEU A 298 3.75 -15.64 0.15
N ALA A 299 4.69 -16.57 -0.02
CA ALA A 299 4.55 -17.73 -0.89
C ALA A 299 3.44 -18.69 -0.43
N LEU A 300 3.35 -18.94 0.87
CA LEU A 300 2.30 -19.77 1.45
C LEU A 300 0.91 -19.15 1.22
N SER A 301 0.78 -17.84 1.41
CA SER A 301 -0.51 -17.16 1.29
C SER A 301 -0.98 -17.07 -0.16
N PHE A 302 -0.05 -16.91 -1.09
CA PHE A 302 -0.34 -17.03 -2.51
C PHE A 302 -0.70 -18.45 -2.92
N ALA A 303 0.01 -19.47 -2.43
CA ALA A 303 -0.33 -20.87 -2.72
C ALA A 303 -1.75 -21.19 -2.25
N LEU A 304 -2.14 -20.72 -1.06
CA LEU A 304 -3.50 -20.84 -0.55
C LEU A 304 -4.52 -20.10 -1.42
N ASN A 305 -4.14 -18.97 -2.03
CA ASN A 305 -5.00 -18.24 -2.96
C ASN A 305 -5.20 -18.95 -4.28
N VAL A 306 -4.12 -19.50 -4.86
CA VAL A 306 -4.22 -20.34 -6.06
C VAL A 306 -5.07 -21.58 -5.78
N LEU A 307 -4.90 -22.22 -4.62
CA LEU A 307 -5.72 -23.36 -4.20
C LEU A 307 -7.19 -22.97 -3.99
N SER A 308 -7.46 -21.81 -3.38
CA SER A 308 -8.81 -21.29 -3.25
C SER A 308 -9.46 -20.99 -4.61
N TRP A 309 -8.67 -20.58 -5.60
CA TRP A 309 -9.17 -20.34 -6.95
C TRP A 309 -9.42 -21.65 -7.70
N ALA A 310 -8.51 -22.63 -7.58
CA ALA A 310 -8.62 -23.94 -8.21
C ALA A 310 -9.79 -24.78 -7.65
N PHE A 311 -10.17 -24.56 -6.39
CA PHE A 311 -11.29 -25.24 -5.73
C PHE A 311 -12.33 -24.21 -5.26
N PRO A 312 -13.10 -23.61 -6.19
CA PRO A 312 -14.02 -22.54 -5.84
C PRO A 312 -15.09 -23.04 -4.87
N ASP A 313 -15.57 -24.27 -4.94
CA ASP A 313 -16.65 -24.74 -4.06
C ASP A 313 -16.22 -24.96 -2.59
N ASN A 314 -14.92 -24.90 -2.30
CA ASN A 314 -14.41 -25.13 -0.96
C ASN A 314 -14.30 -23.82 -0.17
N HIS A 315 -15.35 -23.53 0.61
CA HIS A 315 -15.43 -22.35 1.48
C HIS A 315 -14.29 -22.26 2.51
N VAL A 316 -13.76 -23.39 2.98
CA VAL A 316 -12.66 -23.44 3.94
C VAL A 316 -11.36 -22.96 3.30
N LEU A 317 -11.09 -23.38 2.05
CA LEU A 317 -9.92 -22.92 1.29
C LEU A 317 -9.97 -21.42 1.01
N TYR A 318 -11.13 -20.88 0.67
CA TYR A 318 -11.31 -19.43 0.50
C TYR A 318 -11.09 -18.64 1.80
N PHE A 319 -11.64 -19.15 2.90
CA PHE A 319 -11.43 -18.56 4.21
C PHE A 319 -9.95 -18.59 4.60
N LEU A 320 -9.28 -19.75 4.46
CA LEU A 320 -7.86 -19.91 4.76
C LEU A 320 -6.97 -19.02 3.88
N SER A 321 -7.29 -18.90 2.59
CA SER A 321 -6.59 -17.98 1.68
C SER A 321 -6.73 -16.53 2.13
N SER A 322 -7.96 -16.10 2.42
CA SER A 322 -8.24 -14.75 2.89
C SER A 322 -7.47 -14.47 4.17
N VAL A 323 -7.62 -15.33 5.19
CA VAL A 323 -6.92 -15.21 6.47
C VAL A 323 -5.40 -15.17 6.28
N SER A 324 -4.84 -16.03 5.42
CA SER A 324 -3.39 -16.07 5.19
C SER A 324 -2.84 -14.75 4.65
N PHE A 325 -3.50 -14.15 3.65
CA PHE A 325 -3.11 -12.87 3.05
C PHE A 325 -3.03 -11.74 4.09
N TYR A 326 -3.96 -11.72 5.04
CA TYR A 326 -3.97 -10.69 6.07
C TYR A 326 -3.02 -11.01 7.23
N VAL A 327 -2.91 -12.29 7.65
CA VAL A 327 -1.92 -12.75 8.63
C VAL A 327 -0.50 -12.42 8.17
N VAL A 328 -0.21 -12.48 6.87
CA VAL A 328 1.05 -11.96 6.31
C VAL A 328 1.26 -10.49 6.66
N GLY A 329 0.22 -9.66 6.52
CA GLY A 329 0.25 -8.26 6.89
C GLY A 329 0.61 -8.04 8.36
N VAL A 330 -0.03 -8.78 9.28
CA VAL A 330 0.28 -8.73 10.73
C VAL A 330 1.68 -9.26 11.04
N VAL A 331 2.08 -10.38 10.44
CA VAL A 331 3.42 -10.95 10.65
C VAL A 331 4.48 -9.97 10.16
N ILE A 332 4.32 -9.39 8.97
CA ILE A 332 5.22 -8.32 8.48
C ILE A 332 5.22 -7.15 9.46
N PHE A 333 4.05 -6.71 9.90
CA PHE A 333 3.91 -5.57 10.78
C PHE A 333 4.64 -5.77 12.14
N PHE A 334 4.39 -6.88 12.83
CA PHE A 334 5.05 -7.21 14.10
C PHE A 334 6.54 -7.45 13.91
N LEU A 335 6.94 -8.13 12.84
CA LEU A 335 8.36 -8.33 12.54
C LEU A 335 9.09 -7.00 12.34
N PHE A 336 8.47 -5.98 11.75
CA PHE A 336 9.14 -4.68 11.56
C PHE A 336 9.14 -3.79 12.81
N ILE A 337 8.14 -3.94 13.69
CA ILE A 337 8.04 -3.16 14.93
C ILE A 337 8.81 -3.78 16.08
N CYS A 338 8.67 -5.08 16.30
CA CYS A 338 9.40 -5.79 17.35
C CYS A 338 10.91 -5.80 17.06
N ASN A 339 11.32 -5.88 15.79
CA ASN A 339 12.73 -5.89 15.41
C ASN A 339 13.35 -4.49 15.34
N ARG A 340 12.56 -3.42 15.54
CA ARG A 340 13.08 -2.04 15.66
C ARG A 340 13.77 -1.79 17.01
N HIS A 341 13.57 -2.67 17.99
CA HIS A 341 13.95 -2.43 19.39
C HIS A 341 15.37 -2.89 19.78
N VAL A 342 16.13 -3.52 18.88
CA VAL A 342 17.42 -4.12 19.27
C VAL A 342 18.63 -3.21 18.98
N ASP A 343 18.56 -2.30 18.00
CA ASP A 343 19.73 -1.48 17.64
C ASP A 343 19.85 -0.17 18.44
N GLN A 344 18.77 0.33 19.05
CA GLN A 344 18.83 1.58 19.84
C GLN A 344 19.33 1.39 21.28
N TRP A 345 19.39 0.15 21.78
CA TRP A 345 19.77 -0.13 23.18
C TRP A 345 21.20 -0.67 23.36
N CYS A 346 21.87 -1.15 22.30
CA CYS A 346 23.26 -1.63 22.41
C CYS A 346 24.33 -0.55 22.15
N GLY A 347 23.94 0.72 22.06
CA GLY A 347 24.80 1.80 21.62
C GLY A 347 24.95 2.97 22.59
N ARG A 348 25.09 2.75 23.91
CA ARG A 348 25.80 3.66 24.84
C ARG A 348 25.81 3.15 26.29
N SER A 349 26.90 2.52 26.67
CA SER A 349 27.55 2.75 27.98
C SER A 349 29.01 2.29 27.85
N ARG A 350 29.87 3.21 27.42
CA ARG A 350 31.24 3.24 27.93
C ARG A 350 31.20 4.03 29.23
#